data_AF-Q0BE95-F1
#
_entry.id   AF-Q0BE95-F1
#
_cell.length_a   1.000
_cell.length_b   1.000
_cell.length_c   1.000
_cell.angle_alpha   90.00
_cell.angle_beta   90.00
_cell.angle_gamma   90.00
#
_symmetry.space_group_name_H-M   'P 1'
#
loop_
_entity.id
_entity.type
_entity.pdbx_description
1 polymer ?
#
loop_
_entity_poly.entity_id
_entity_poly.type
_entity_poly.pdbx_seq_one_letter_code
_entity_poly.pdbx_strand_id
1 'polypeptide(L)'
;MSAPQSDNPKQICENILIEGKRYNVEHRILPSENAVADRLLARGIELTEAYEELHGKLHAHPHALQVFLGLVLSTAAFWSPEKIAQARTARGDLGNVNQQIARKAAELAGLLQQRSDLHNTSGFSTDTHYHVCDVIEAAAKSNYLFTSYVQERLDALHGQFDLKYWPSLSDFLQELASDAEDAVIEATDPLTAAATMASRPSRADFIKALLEAIDENRGRNHGQLPNDFKVTDNTLATLASCVLDLGADDLVDGPYVKRLRQRERDGAK
;
A
#
# COMPACT_ATOMS: atom_id res chain seq x y z
N MET A 1 -45.89 23.73 18.23
CA MET A 1 -45.13 22.57 18.71
C MET A 1 -45.07 21.60 17.55
N SER A 2 -43.99 21.62 16.77
CA SER A 2 -43.80 20.67 15.67
C SER A 2 -43.18 19.40 16.25
N ALA A 3 -43.75 18.25 15.93
CA ALA A 3 -43.23 16.94 16.34
C ALA A 3 -41.81 16.74 15.76
N PRO A 4 -40.90 16.05 16.47
CA PRO A 4 -39.61 15.69 15.91
C PRO A 4 -39.82 14.69 14.77
N GLN A 5 -39.29 14.98 13.59
CA GLN A 5 -39.10 13.97 12.54
C GLN A 5 -38.23 12.87 13.15
N SER A 6 -38.80 11.69 13.35
CA SER A 6 -38.02 10.51 13.72
C SER A 6 -37.22 10.10 12.48
N ASP A 7 -36.04 10.69 12.30
CA ASP A 7 -35.18 10.32 11.19
C ASP A 7 -34.76 8.85 11.35
N ASN A 8 -35.15 8.03 10.38
CA ASN A 8 -34.81 6.62 10.38
C ASN A 8 -33.28 6.48 10.14
N PRO A 9 -32.50 5.91 11.08
CA PRO A 9 -31.05 5.78 10.96
C PRO A 9 -30.61 5.12 9.65
N LYS A 10 -31.36 4.11 9.19
CA LYS A 10 -31.09 3.44 7.92
C LYS A 10 -31.22 4.41 6.74
N GLN A 11 -32.30 5.19 6.69
CA GLN A 11 -32.52 6.15 5.60
C GLN A 11 -31.43 7.23 5.57
N ILE A 12 -30.96 7.69 6.73
CA ILE A 12 -29.84 8.64 6.80
C ILE A 12 -28.59 8.03 6.17
N CYS A 13 -28.20 6.83 6.59
CA CYS A 13 -27.02 6.15 6.05
C CYS A 13 -27.14 5.88 4.54
N GLU A 14 -28.29 5.40 4.08
CA GLU A 14 -28.54 5.14 2.65
C GLU A 14 -28.53 6.44 1.83
N ASN A 15 -29.08 7.54 2.36
CA ASN A 15 -29.03 8.85 1.69
C ASN A 15 -27.58 9.34 1.52
N ILE A 16 -26.72 9.16 2.52
CA ILE A 16 -25.29 9.50 2.40
C ILE A 16 -24.64 8.70 1.26
N LEU A 17 -24.93 7.39 1.15
CA LEU A 17 -24.41 6.54 0.08
C LEU A 17 -24.92 6.99 -1.31
N ILE A 18 -26.21 7.31 -1.41
CA ILE A 18 -26.85 7.78 -2.66
C ILE A 18 -26.24 9.12 -3.09
N GLU A 19 -26.09 10.07 -2.18
CA GLU A 19 -25.50 11.38 -2.46
C GLU A 19 -24.03 11.27 -2.86
N GLY A 20 -23.24 10.45 -2.14
CA GLY A 20 -21.86 10.17 -2.48
C GLY A 20 -21.71 9.54 -3.87
N LYS A 21 -22.55 8.55 -4.19
CA LYS A 21 -22.59 7.95 -5.53
C LYS A 21 -22.97 8.96 -6.60
N ARG A 22 -23.97 9.83 -6.36
CA ARG A 22 -24.34 10.89 -7.31
C ARG A 22 -23.15 11.80 -7.60
N TYR A 23 -22.46 12.26 -6.56
CA TYR A 23 -21.25 13.08 -6.69
C TYR A 23 -20.18 12.38 -7.53
N ASN A 24 -19.87 11.12 -7.23
CA ASN A 24 -18.88 10.34 -7.96
C ASN A 24 -19.24 10.17 -9.45
N VAL A 25 -20.51 9.93 -9.77
CA VAL A 25 -21.00 9.79 -11.15
C VAL A 25 -20.90 11.11 -11.91
N GLU A 26 -21.33 12.22 -11.31
CA GLU A 26 -21.24 13.56 -11.90
C GLU A 26 -19.79 13.95 -12.23
N HIS A 27 -18.86 13.59 -11.35
CA HIS A 27 -17.43 13.91 -11.50
C HIS A 27 -16.62 12.83 -12.22
N ARG A 28 -17.23 11.69 -12.57
CA ARG A 28 -16.60 10.54 -13.24
C ARG A 28 -15.41 9.97 -12.47
N ILE A 29 -15.54 9.86 -11.15
CA ILE A 29 -14.52 9.33 -10.23
C ILE A 29 -15.04 8.10 -9.48
N LEU A 30 -14.10 7.34 -8.91
CA LEU A 30 -14.36 6.27 -7.93
C LEU A 30 -15.46 5.26 -8.35
N PRO A 31 -15.44 4.71 -9.57
CA PRO A 31 -16.46 3.75 -10.02
C PRO A 31 -16.49 2.48 -9.15
N SER A 32 -15.34 2.08 -8.58
CA SER A 32 -15.24 0.95 -7.67
C SER A 32 -16.00 1.18 -6.36
N GLU A 33 -15.94 2.38 -5.79
CA GLU A 33 -16.69 2.72 -4.59
C GLU A 33 -18.20 2.77 -4.87
N ASN A 34 -18.60 3.25 -6.05
CA ASN A 34 -20.01 3.23 -6.46
C ASN A 34 -20.57 1.80 -6.52
N ALA A 35 -19.79 0.84 -7.01
CA ALA A 35 -20.19 -0.57 -7.03
C ALA A 35 -20.36 -1.14 -5.62
N VAL A 36 -19.50 -0.75 -4.66
CA VAL A 36 -19.66 -1.13 -3.25
C VAL A 36 -20.91 -0.48 -2.64
N ALA A 37 -21.15 0.81 -2.93
CA ALA A 37 -22.34 1.52 -2.45
C ALA A 37 -23.63 0.86 -2.96
N ASP A 38 -23.68 0.45 -4.22
CA ASP A 38 -24.82 -0.29 -4.78
C ASP A 38 -25.08 -1.61 -4.06
N ARG A 39 -24.02 -2.33 -3.70
CA ARG A 39 -24.12 -3.57 -2.92
C ARG A 39 -24.70 -3.33 -1.52
N LEU A 40 -24.22 -2.28 -0.84
CA LEU A 40 -24.75 -1.90 0.48
C LEU A 40 -26.23 -1.50 0.40
N LEU A 41 -26.61 -0.69 -0.59
CA LEU A 41 -28.00 -0.29 -0.82
C LEU A 41 -28.91 -1.49 -1.12
N ALA A 42 -28.44 -2.45 -1.92
CA ALA A 42 -29.18 -3.68 -2.22
C ALA A 42 -29.39 -4.58 -0.99
N ARG A 43 -28.45 -4.57 -0.04
CA ARG A 43 -28.46 -5.36 1.21
C ARG A 43 -28.89 -4.55 2.44
N GLY A 44 -29.55 -3.41 2.24
CA GLY A 44 -29.91 -2.47 3.32
C GLY A 44 -30.78 -3.07 4.44
N ILE A 45 -31.47 -4.19 4.23
CA ILE A 45 -32.21 -4.90 5.29
C ILE A 45 -31.24 -5.48 6.33
N GLU A 46 -30.18 -6.15 5.87
CA GLU A 46 -29.16 -6.77 6.74
C GLU A 46 -28.39 -5.72 7.55
N LEU A 47 -28.27 -4.51 7.01
CA LEU A 47 -27.53 -3.40 7.60
C LEU A 47 -28.35 -2.56 8.60
N THR A 48 -29.60 -2.92 8.88
CA THR A 48 -30.49 -2.09 9.74
C THR A 48 -29.88 -1.84 11.12
N GLU A 49 -29.51 -2.90 11.85
CA GLU A 49 -28.90 -2.78 13.18
C GLU A 49 -27.53 -2.08 13.14
N ALA A 50 -26.76 -2.34 12.09
CA ALA A 50 -25.46 -1.70 11.86
C ALA A 50 -25.62 -0.18 11.68
N TYR A 51 -26.59 0.26 10.87
CA TYR A 51 -26.88 1.66 10.65
C TYR A 51 -27.45 2.35 11.89
N GLU A 52 -28.28 1.66 12.68
CA GLU A 52 -28.75 2.17 13.97
C GLU A 52 -27.59 2.44 14.94
N GLU A 53 -26.63 1.50 15.06
CA GLU A 53 -25.45 1.69 15.90
C GLU A 53 -24.58 2.84 15.39
N LEU A 54 -24.27 2.87 14.09
CA LEU A 54 -23.40 3.88 13.51
C LEU A 54 -24.01 5.28 13.65
N HIS A 55 -25.29 5.43 13.32
CA HIS A 55 -26.01 6.68 13.53
C HIS A 55 -26.01 7.06 15.02
N GLY A 56 -26.38 6.15 15.92
CA GLY A 56 -26.42 6.40 17.36
C GLY A 56 -25.09 6.91 17.91
N LYS A 57 -23.95 6.45 17.37
CA LYS A 57 -22.60 6.85 17.79
C LYS A 57 -22.04 8.07 17.08
N LEU A 58 -22.44 8.35 15.84
CA LEU A 58 -21.77 9.33 14.98
C LEU A 58 -22.64 10.55 14.64
N HIS A 59 -23.98 10.50 14.81
CA HIS A 59 -24.88 11.58 14.39
C HIS A 59 -24.58 12.94 15.06
N ALA A 60 -24.07 12.93 16.29
CA ALA A 60 -23.72 14.14 17.03
C ALA A 60 -22.42 14.81 16.53
N HIS A 61 -21.65 14.12 15.68
CA HIS A 61 -20.37 14.59 15.16
C HIS A 61 -20.51 14.94 13.68
N PRO A 62 -20.32 16.22 13.29
CA PRO A 62 -20.40 16.63 11.89
C PRO A 62 -19.49 15.78 11.01
N HIS A 63 -20.02 15.31 9.87
CA HIS A 63 -19.33 14.51 8.86
C HIS A 63 -18.81 13.13 9.31
N ALA A 64 -18.79 12.79 10.60
CA ALA A 64 -18.18 11.54 11.08
C ALA A 64 -18.87 10.29 10.50
N LEU A 65 -20.20 10.32 10.35
CA LEU A 65 -20.96 9.24 9.71
C LEU A 65 -20.62 9.10 8.22
N GLN A 66 -20.50 10.24 7.51
CA GLN A 66 -20.11 10.28 6.10
C GLN A 66 -18.69 9.74 5.89
N VAL A 67 -17.76 10.14 6.76
CA VAL A 67 -16.38 9.64 6.74
C VAL A 67 -16.35 8.14 6.99
N PHE A 68 -17.02 7.65 8.03
CA PHE A 68 -17.04 6.22 8.33
C PHE A 68 -17.56 5.40 7.14
N LEU A 69 -18.68 5.81 6.54
CA LEU A 69 -19.22 5.13 5.36
C LEU A 69 -18.24 5.22 4.17
N GLY A 70 -17.61 6.38 3.96
CA GLY A 70 -16.53 6.55 2.98
C GLY A 70 -15.39 5.56 3.17
N LEU A 71 -14.90 5.39 4.41
CA LEU A 71 -13.87 4.39 4.72
C LEU A 71 -14.31 2.97 4.37
N VAL A 72 -15.56 2.61 4.67
CA VAL A 72 -16.09 1.29 4.29
C VAL A 72 -16.08 1.10 2.77
N LEU A 73 -16.47 2.13 2.00
CA LEU A 73 -16.45 2.09 0.54
C LEU A 73 -15.03 1.98 0.00
N SER A 74 -14.13 2.87 0.43
CA SER A 74 -12.74 2.91 -0.01
C SER A 74 -11.99 1.64 0.36
N THR A 75 -12.13 1.14 1.60
CA THR A 75 -11.48 -0.12 2.01
C THR A 75 -11.98 -1.29 1.16
N ALA A 76 -13.29 -1.39 0.91
CA ALA A 76 -13.84 -2.48 0.10
C ALA A 76 -13.44 -2.37 -1.39
N ALA A 77 -13.29 -1.16 -1.91
CA ALA A 77 -12.90 -0.91 -3.30
C ALA A 77 -11.41 -1.20 -3.56
N PHE A 78 -10.53 -0.86 -2.61
CA PHE A 78 -9.08 -0.88 -2.82
C PHE A 78 -8.34 -1.97 -2.03
N TRP A 79 -8.95 -2.53 -0.98
CA TRP A 79 -8.45 -3.67 -0.20
C TRP A 79 -9.47 -4.82 -0.19
N SER A 80 -10.16 -5.07 -1.31
CA SER A 80 -10.92 -6.30 -1.50
C SER A 80 -9.99 -7.53 -1.42
N PRO A 81 -10.52 -8.74 -1.16
CA PRO A 81 -9.71 -9.97 -1.15
C PRO A 81 -8.84 -10.15 -2.39
N GLU A 82 -9.36 -9.79 -3.57
CA GLU A 82 -8.65 -9.83 -4.84
C GLU A 82 -7.52 -8.80 -4.88
N LYS A 83 -7.76 -7.57 -4.41
CA LYS A 83 -6.75 -6.51 -4.36
C LYS A 83 -5.65 -6.82 -3.35
N ILE A 84 -6.00 -7.36 -2.20
CA ILE A 84 -5.03 -7.82 -1.19
C ILE A 84 -4.20 -8.97 -1.77
N ALA A 85 -4.82 -9.92 -2.49
CA ALA A 85 -4.09 -11.00 -3.15
C ALA A 85 -3.10 -10.45 -4.20
N GLN A 86 -3.51 -9.47 -5.01
CA GLN A 86 -2.64 -8.78 -5.96
C GLN A 86 -1.45 -8.09 -5.25
N ALA A 87 -1.69 -7.38 -4.15
CA ALA A 87 -0.64 -6.74 -3.36
C ALA A 87 0.35 -7.76 -2.78
N ARG A 88 -0.13 -8.91 -2.30
CA ARG A 88 0.71 -10.01 -1.81
C ARG A 88 1.58 -10.61 -2.90
N THR A 89 1.03 -10.82 -4.10
CA THR A 89 1.77 -11.28 -5.27
C THR A 89 2.83 -10.25 -5.66
N ALA A 90 2.47 -8.96 -5.77
CA ALA A 90 3.41 -7.90 -6.09
C ALA A 90 4.57 -7.80 -5.08
N ARG A 91 4.30 -7.99 -3.77
CA ARG A 91 5.33 -8.07 -2.74
C ARG A 91 6.29 -9.24 -2.97
N GLY A 92 5.76 -10.42 -3.30
CA GLY A 92 6.55 -11.60 -3.64
C GLY A 92 7.40 -11.39 -4.90
N ASP A 93 6.80 -10.81 -5.94
CA ASP A 93 7.47 -10.51 -7.20
C ASP A 93 8.61 -9.51 -7.00
N LEU A 94 8.40 -8.46 -6.19
CA LEU A 94 9.45 -7.49 -5.86
C LEU A 94 10.62 -8.15 -5.12
N GLY A 95 10.35 -9.05 -4.17
CA GLY A 95 11.40 -9.81 -3.49
C GLY A 95 12.17 -10.73 -4.45
N ASN A 96 11.48 -11.37 -5.38
CA ASN A 96 12.12 -12.17 -6.42
C ASN A 96 12.95 -11.30 -7.39
N VAL A 97 12.51 -10.08 -7.70
CA VAL A 97 13.29 -9.12 -8.49
C VAL A 97 14.58 -8.74 -7.75
N ASN A 98 14.49 -8.40 -6.46
CA ASN A 98 15.67 -8.07 -5.64
C ASN A 98 16.67 -9.23 -5.57
N GLN A 99 16.21 -10.46 -5.34
CA GLN A 99 17.07 -11.65 -5.37
C GLN A 99 17.76 -11.87 -6.73
N GLN A 100 17.06 -11.60 -7.83
CA GLN A 100 17.64 -11.69 -9.15
C GLN A 100 18.67 -10.58 -9.42
N ILE A 101 18.41 -9.36 -8.96
CA ILE A 101 19.37 -8.25 -9.02
C ILE A 101 20.63 -8.62 -8.25
N ALA A 102 20.48 -9.05 -6.98
CA ALA A 102 21.59 -9.44 -6.12
C ALA A 102 22.49 -10.49 -6.78
N ARG A 103 21.90 -11.60 -7.24
CA ARG A 103 22.65 -12.68 -7.89
C ARG A 103 23.36 -12.23 -9.17
N LYS A 104 22.66 -11.52 -10.05
CA LYS A 104 23.21 -11.13 -11.36
C LYS A 104 24.28 -10.05 -11.21
N ALA A 105 24.10 -9.11 -10.29
CA ALA A 105 25.08 -8.08 -10.00
C ALA A 105 26.37 -8.69 -9.41
N ALA A 106 26.26 -9.64 -8.47
CA ALA A 106 27.41 -10.35 -7.92
C ALA A 106 28.15 -11.19 -8.98
N GLU A 107 27.42 -11.90 -9.85
CA GLU A 107 28.02 -12.66 -10.96
C GLU A 107 28.77 -11.73 -11.92
N LEU A 108 28.17 -10.59 -12.28
CA LEU A 108 28.81 -9.61 -13.15
C LEU A 108 30.01 -8.93 -12.48
N ALA A 109 29.94 -8.63 -11.18
CA ALA A 109 31.09 -8.12 -10.42
C ALA A 109 32.28 -9.08 -10.53
N GLY A 110 32.07 -10.38 -10.31
CA GLY A 110 33.11 -11.40 -10.47
C GLY A 110 33.73 -11.42 -11.87
N LEU A 111 32.90 -11.31 -12.92
CA LEU A 111 33.39 -11.24 -14.31
C LEU A 111 34.18 -9.94 -14.58
N LEU A 112 33.75 -8.81 -14.03
CA LEU A 112 34.44 -7.53 -14.15
C LEU A 112 35.81 -7.57 -13.45
N GLN A 113 35.88 -8.18 -12.26
CA GLN A 113 37.14 -8.40 -11.57
C GLN A 113 38.08 -9.30 -12.37
N GLN A 114 37.58 -10.45 -12.85
CA GLN A 114 38.36 -11.35 -13.68
C GLN A 114 38.89 -10.67 -14.96
N ARG A 115 38.07 -9.82 -15.60
CA ARG A 115 38.51 -9.03 -16.76
C ARG A 115 39.62 -8.05 -16.39
N SER A 116 39.50 -7.36 -15.26
CA SER A 116 40.53 -6.45 -14.75
C SER A 116 41.85 -7.19 -14.50
N ASP A 117 41.80 -8.37 -13.88
CA ASP A 117 43.00 -9.18 -13.63
C ASP A 117 43.68 -9.61 -14.94
N LEU A 118 42.90 -10.00 -15.95
CA LEU A 118 43.43 -10.35 -17.27
C LEU A 118 44.05 -9.16 -17.99
N HIS A 119 43.44 -7.97 -17.95
CA HIS A 119 44.03 -6.75 -18.51
C HIS A 119 45.41 -6.45 -17.91
N ASN A 120 45.58 -6.72 -16.62
CA ASN A 120 46.82 -6.45 -15.90
C ASN A 120 47.90 -7.53 -16.06
N THR A 121 47.53 -8.77 -16.41
CA THR A 121 48.45 -9.92 -16.34
C THR A 121 48.65 -10.69 -17.64
N SER A 122 47.68 -10.65 -18.56
CA SER A 122 47.67 -11.53 -19.74
C SER A 122 48.45 -11.00 -20.95
N GLY A 123 48.83 -9.72 -20.94
CA GLY A 123 49.40 -9.04 -22.11
C GLY A 123 48.35 -8.67 -23.19
N PHE A 124 47.07 -8.95 -22.94
CA PHE A 124 45.95 -8.54 -23.79
C PHE A 124 45.06 -7.54 -23.06
N SER A 125 44.52 -6.57 -23.80
CA SER A 125 43.56 -5.58 -23.32
C SER A 125 42.35 -5.52 -24.25
N THR A 126 41.25 -4.96 -23.75
CA THR A 126 40.02 -4.73 -24.54
C THR A 126 39.59 -3.28 -24.38
N ASP A 127 39.02 -2.69 -25.45
CA ASP A 127 38.48 -1.33 -25.45
C ASP A 127 37.08 -1.30 -24.79
N THR A 128 37.09 -1.42 -23.46
CA THR A 128 35.89 -1.41 -22.62
C THR A 128 36.09 -0.42 -21.49
N HIS A 129 35.01 0.18 -20.98
CA HIS A 129 35.08 1.04 -19.80
C HIS A 129 35.78 0.34 -18.63
N TYR A 130 36.71 1.05 -18.01
CA TYR A 130 37.43 0.62 -16.81
C TYR A 130 37.24 1.59 -15.63
N HIS A 131 36.82 2.84 -15.89
CA HIS A 131 36.52 3.85 -14.88
C HIS A 131 35.00 4.03 -14.70
N VAL A 132 34.54 4.21 -13.46
CA VAL A 132 33.11 4.42 -13.14
C VAL A 132 32.56 5.72 -13.75
N CYS A 133 33.33 6.81 -13.74
CA CYS A 133 32.95 8.09 -14.38
C CYS A 133 32.68 7.93 -15.89
N ASP A 134 33.48 7.16 -16.63
CA ASP A 134 33.24 6.92 -18.05
C ASP A 134 31.87 6.28 -18.29
N VAL A 135 31.48 5.36 -17.40
CA VAL A 135 30.17 4.69 -17.46
C VAL A 135 29.04 5.69 -17.17
N ILE A 136 29.21 6.53 -16.14
CA ILE A 136 28.23 7.58 -15.79
C ILE A 136 28.03 8.54 -16.95
N GLU A 137 29.11 9.09 -17.51
CA GLU A 137 29.07 10.01 -18.64
C GLU A 137 28.42 9.35 -19.86
N ALA A 138 28.81 8.11 -20.19
CA ALA A 138 28.24 7.38 -21.31
C ALA A 138 26.75 7.12 -21.15
N ALA A 139 26.30 6.70 -19.96
CA ALA A 139 24.90 6.46 -19.65
C ALA A 139 24.06 7.74 -19.67
N ALA A 140 24.64 8.87 -19.27
CA ALA A 140 23.95 10.15 -19.14
C ALA A 140 23.97 11.02 -20.41
N LYS A 141 24.52 10.55 -21.54
CA LYS A 141 24.64 11.31 -22.80
C LYS A 141 23.35 11.97 -23.29
N SER A 142 22.20 11.35 -23.04
CA SER A 142 20.88 11.87 -23.46
C SER A 142 20.20 12.74 -22.40
N ASN A 143 20.77 12.85 -21.20
CA ASN A 143 20.25 13.64 -20.11
C ASN A 143 20.74 15.10 -20.21
N TYR A 144 19.86 16.00 -20.67
CA TYR A 144 20.17 17.42 -20.85
C TYR A 144 20.66 18.09 -19.55
N LEU A 145 20.08 17.73 -18.40
CA LEU A 145 20.48 18.33 -17.12
C LEU A 145 21.87 17.87 -16.71
N PHE A 146 22.21 16.61 -16.96
CA PHE A 146 23.56 16.10 -16.71
C PHE A 146 24.58 16.80 -17.61
N THR A 147 24.35 16.80 -18.92
CA THR A 147 25.28 17.38 -19.91
C THR A 147 25.47 18.89 -19.72
N SER A 148 24.42 19.61 -19.34
CA SER A 148 24.49 21.08 -19.18
C SER A 148 25.06 21.53 -17.84
N TYR A 149 24.88 20.76 -16.76
CA TYR A 149 25.18 21.23 -15.41
C TYR A 149 26.16 20.36 -14.61
N VAL A 150 26.29 19.09 -14.94
CA VAL A 150 27.05 18.10 -14.14
C VAL A 150 28.32 17.66 -14.85
N GLN A 151 28.26 17.43 -16.16
CA GLN A 151 29.33 16.79 -16.92
C GLN A 151 30.69 17.47 -16.74
N GLU A 152 30.82 18.77 -17.04
CA GLU A 152 32.11 19.48 -16.93
C GLU A 152 32.75 19.36 -15.53
N ARG A 153 31.92 19.34 -14.48
CA ARG A 153 32.41 19.20 -13.10
C ARG A 153 32.83 17.76 -12.79
N LEU A 154 32.11 16.77 -13.31
CA LEU A 154 32.48 15.37 -13.17
C LEU A 154 33.77 15.08 -13.93
N ASP A 155 33.91 15.55 -15.17
CA ASP A 155 35.11 15.43 -15.99
C ASP A 155 36.33 16.05 -15.25
N ALA A 156 36.14 17.24 -14.65
CA ALA A 156 37.19 17.90 -13.88
C ALA A 156 37.61 17.10 -12.63
N LEU A 157 36.66 16.44 -11.94
CA LEU A 157 36.96 15.57 -10.79
C LEU A 157 37.64 14.28 -11.24
N HIS A 158 37.16 13.67 -12.31
CA HIS A 158 37.74 12.48 -12.93
C HIS A 158 39.21 12.73 -13.32
N GLY A 159 39.51 13.88 -13.93
CA GLY A 159 40.88 14.25 -14.29
C GLY A 159 41.81 14.58 -13.11
N GLN A 160 41.27 14.90 -11.93
CA GLN A 160 42.06 15.28 -10.74
C GLN A 160 42.53 14.08 -9.91
N PHE A 161 41.77 12.99 -9.90
CA PHE A 161 42.02 11.84 -9.05
C PHE A 161 42.24 10.58 -9.89
N ASP A 162 43.37 9.90 -9.66
CA ASP A 162 43.66 8.63 -10.32
C ASP A 162 42.74 7.50 -9.82
N LEU A 163 42.83 6.34 -10.48
CA LEU A 163 41.97 5.17 -10.24
C LEU A 163 41.93 4.70 -8.78
N LYS A 164 42.94 4.99 -7.94
CA LYS A 164 42.98 4.49 -6.56
C LYS A 164 42.00 5.22 -5.63
N TYR A 165 41.43 6.33 -6.08
CA TYR A 165 40.45 7.12 -5.33
C TYR A 165 39.00 6.80 -5.69
N TRP A 166 38.78 6.01 -6.74
CA TRP A 166 37.45 5.65 -7.22
C TRP A 166 37.18 4.16 -6.97
N PRO A 167 35.93 3.76 -6.73
CA PRO A 167 35.58 2.35 -6.69
C PRO A 167 35.82 1.72 -8.07
N SER A 168 36.22 0.45 -8.09
CA SER A 168 36.26 -0.29 -9.35
C SER A 168 34.83 -0.55 -9.85
N LEU A 169 34.68 -0.89 -11.13
CA LEU A 169 33.39 -1.33 -11.66
C LEU A 169 32.89 -2.60 -10.95
N SER A 170 33.79 -3.48 -10.51
CA SER A 170 33.43 -4.65 -9.71
C SER A 170 32.85 -4.25 -8.36
N ASP A 171 33.50 -3.32 -7.65
CA ASP A 171 33.02 -2.83 -6.35
C ASP A 171 31.64 -2.16 -6.48
N PHE A 172 31.45 -1.37 -7.54
CA PHE A 172 30.16 -0.72 -7.80
C PHE A 172 29.03 -1.74 -8.03
N LEU A 173 29.29 -2.80 -8.80
CA LEU A 173 28.30 -3.87 -9.02
C LEU A 173 28.11 -4.73 -7.77
N GLN A 174 29.15 -4.94 -6.97
CA GLN A 174 29.04 -5.67 -5.71
C GLN A 174 28.19 -4.91 -4.69
N GLU A 175 28.28 -3.58 -4.63
CA GLU A 175 27.41 -2.77 -3.78
C GLU A 175 25.94 -2.88 -4.21
N LEU A 176 25.64 -2.83 -5.51
CA LEU A 176 24.28 -3.07 -6.01
C LEU A 176 23.77 -4.49 -5.68
N ALA A 177 24.67 -5.46 -5.61
CA ALA A 177 24.30 -6.81 -5.21
C ALA A 177 23.88 -6.86 -3.74
N SER A 178 24.70 -6.26 -2.86
CA SER A 178 24.45 -6.19 -1.42
C SER A 178 23.19 -5.38 -1.09
N ASP A 179 23.01 -4.20 -1.70
CA ASP A 179 21.83 -3.36 -1.53
C ASP A 179 20.53 -4.12 -1.88
N ALA A 180 20.54 -4.86 -2.99
CA ALA A 180 19.40 -5.68 -3.39
C ALA A 180 19.18 -6.90 -2.48
N GLU A 181 20.24 -7.50 -1.93
CA GLU A 181 20.14 -8.62 -0.99
C GLU A 181 19.55 -8.17 0.36
N ASP A 182 19.94 -7.00 0.84
CA ASP A 182 19.52 -6.42 2.12
C ASP A 182 18.19 -5.64 2.04
N ALA A 183 17.63 -5.48 0.83
CA ALA A 183 16.44 -4.68 0.59
C ALA A 183 15.21 -5.20 1.37
N VAL A 184 14.73 -4.38 2.32
CA VAL A 184 13.50 -4.64 3.07
C VAL A 184 12.29 -4.15 2.28
N ILE A 185 11.30 -5.02 2.09
CA ILE A 185 10.07 -4.66 1.39
C ILE A 185 9.05 -4.15 2.40
N GLU A 186 8.74 -2.85 2.29
CA GLU A 186 7.74 -2.18 3.12
C GLU A 186 6.50 -1.82 2.30
N ALA A 187 5.34 -1.83 2.96
CA ALA A 187 4.12 -1.32 2.35
C ALA A 187 4.16 0.22 2.32
N THR A 188 3.66 0.80 1.24
CA THR A 188 3.62 2.26 1.05
C THR A 188 2.55 2.96 1.89
N ASP A 189 1.63 2.21 2.47
CA ASP A 189 0.55 2.72 3.30
C ASP A 189 0.16 1.74 4.43
N PRO A 190 -0.39 2.23 5.56
CA PRO A 190 -0.73 1.39 6.71
C PRO A 190 -1.78 0.32 6.42
N LEU A 191 -2.76 0.58 5.55
CA LEU A 191 -3.83 -0.35 5.25
C LEU A 191 -3.29 -1.55 4.46
N THR A 192 -2.41 -1.32 3.50
CA THR A 192 -1.69 -2.37 2.77
C THR A 192 -0.79 -3.17 3.71
N ALA A 193 -0.12 -2.51 4.67
CA ALA A 193 0.65 -3.21 5.71
C ALA A 193 -0.25 -4.13 6.53
N ALA A 194 -1.35 -3.61 7.08
CA ALA A 194 -2.30 -4.35 7.89
C ALA A 194 -2.94 -5.53 7.13
N ALA A 195 -3.32 -5.31 5.88
CA ALA A 195 -3.95 -6.31 5.02
C ALA A 195 -3.01 -7.45 4.59
N THR A 196 -1.71 -7.17 4.46
CA THR A 196 -0.73 -8.14 3.92
C THR A 196 0.18 -8.76 4.97
N MET A 197 0.00 -8.40 6.25
CA MET A 197 0.82 -8.84 7.37
C MET A 197 0.78 -10.36 7.59
N ALA A 198 -0.41 -10.97 7.52
CA ALA A 198 -0.56 -12.40 7.77
C ALA A 198 0.14 -13.22 6.66
N SER A 199 0.70 -14.39 6.97
CA SER A 199 1.34 -15.24 5.95
C SER A 199 0.34 -15.87 4.96
N ARG A 200 -0.90 -16.12 5.41
CA ARG A 200 -1.96 -16.73 4.59
C ARG A 200 -3.10 -15.73 4.34
N PRO A 201 -3.60 -15.62 3.10
CA PRO A 201 -4.77 -14.79 2.79
C PRO A 201 -5.99 -15.24 3.59
N SER A 202 -6.76 -14.28 4.10
CA SER A 202 -8.04 -14.58 4.77
C SER A 202 -8.98 -13.38 4.76
N ARG A 203 -10.27 -13.61 5.08
CA ARG A 203 -11.26 -12.53 5.29
C ARG A 203 -10.82 -11.54 6.39
N ALA A 204 -9.98 -11.96 7.33
CA ALA A 204 -9.43 -11.09 8.35
C ALA A 204 -8.57 -9.97 7.77
N ASP A 205 -7.95 -10.17 6.61
CA ASP A 205 -7.08 -9.17 5.98
C ASP A 205 -7.86 -7.90 5.62
N PHE A 206 -9.07 -8.06 5.06
CA PHE A 206 -9.99 -6.95 4.82
C PHE A 206 -10.39 -6.24 6.12
N ILE A 207 -10.72 -7.01 7.17
CA ILE A 207 -11.15 -6.44 8.44
C ILE A 207 -10.01 -5.69 9.13
N LYS A 208 -8.77 -6.18 9.02
CA LYS A 208 -7.56 -5.47 9.48
C LYS A 208 -7.39 -4.15 8.73
N ALA A 209 -7.49 -4.16 7.40
CA ALA A 209 -7.44 -2.95 6.60
C ALA A 209 -8.52 -1.94 7.01
N LEU A 210 -9.75 -2.41 7.27
CA LEU A 210 -10.85 -1.54 7.69
C LEU A 210 -10.64 -0.98 9.10
N LEU A 211 -10.13 -1.79 10.03
CA LEU A 211 -9.79 -1.33 11.38
C LEU A 211 -8.68 -0.28 11.34
N GLU A 212 -7.67 -0.47 10.50
CA GLU A 212 -6.59 0.50 10.28
C GLU A 212 -7.13 1.79 9.66
N ALA A 213 -7.99 1.69 8.64
CA ALA A 213 -8.65 2.84 8.02
C ALA A 213 -9.44 3.67 9.03
N ILE A 214 -10.18 2.99 9.93
CA ILE A 214 -10.91 3.63 11.03
C ILE A 214 -9.93 4.30 11.99
N ASP A 215 -8.80 3.64 12.32
CA ASP A 215 -7.83 4.17 13.27
C ASP A 215 -7.14 5.43 12.76
N GLU A 216 -6.66 5.41 11.52
CA GLU A 216 -6.05 6.54 10.82
C GLU A 216 -6.99 7.75 10.74
N ASN A 217 -8.30 7.52 10.78
CA ASN A 217 -9.31 8.58 10.70
C ASN A 217 -9.87 9.01 12.07
N ARG A 218 -9.29 8.56 13.18
CA ARG A 218 -9.60 9.08 14.52
C ARG A 218 -9.01 10.48 14.72
N GLY A 219 -9.64 11.28 15.57
CA GLY A 219 -9.17 12.63 15.91
C GLY A 219 -7.71 12.71 16.42
N ARG A 220 -7.21 11.65 17.08
CA ARG A 220 -5.82 11.53 17.54
C ARG A 220 -4.82 11.45 16.38
N ASN A 221 -5.30 11.04 15.21
CA ASN A 221 -4.58 10.96 13.94
C ASN A 221 -5.05 12.06 12.98
N HIS A 222 -5.59 13.16 13.51
CA HIS A 222 -6.12 14.31 12.76
C HIS A 222 -7.33 14.01 11.85
N GLY A 223 -8.01 12.89 12.06
CA GLY A 223 -9.24 12.54 11.34
C GLY A 223 -10.53 13.08 11.98
N GLN A 224 -11.66 12.76 11.36
CA GLN A 224 -12.99 13.27 11.75
C GLN A 224 -13.79 12.30 12.64
N LEU A 225 -13.28 11.09 12.91
CA LEU A 225 -13.92 10.16 13.83
C LEU A 225 -13.56 10.49 15.29
N PRO A 226 -14.50 10.36 16.24
CA PRO A 226 -14.20 10.53 17.67
C PRO A 226 -13.08 9.59 18.15
N ASN A 227 -12.26 10.06 19.09
CA ASN A 227 -11.10 9.28 19.59
C ASN A 227 -11.50 7.97 20.24
N ASP A 228 -12.62 7.97 20.96
CA ASP A 228 -13.21 6.85 21.67
C ASP A 228 -14.17 6.02 20.79
N PHE A 229 -14.31 6.37 19.51
CA PHE A 229 -15.17 5.64 18.59
C PHE A 229 -14.77 4.17 18.50
N LYS A 230 -15.74 3.30 18.74
CA LYS A 230 -15.61 1.84 18.65
C LYS A 230 -16.90 1.27 18.07
N VAL A 231 -16.78 0.69 16.89
CA VAL A 231 -17.83 -0.12 16.27
C VAL A 231 -17.84 -1.53 16.87
N THR A 232 -19.03 -2.10 17.09
CA THR A 232 -19.16 -3.46 17.63
C THR A 232 -18.63 -4.52 16.67
N ASP A 233 -18.33 -5.70 17.20
CA ASP A 233 -17.89 -6.84 16.41
C ASP A 233 -18.99 -7.30 15.44
N ASN A 234 -20.27 -7.23 15.84
CA ASN A 234 -21.41 -7.56 14.99
C ASN A 234 -21.56 -6.58 13.82
N THR A 235 -21.50 -5.27 14.10
CA THR A 235 -21.61 -4.26 13.03
C THR A 235 -20.48 -4.40 12.01
N LEU A 236 -19.24 -4.66 12.45
CA LEU A 236 -18.15 -4.96 11.52
C LEU A 236 -18.38 -6.24 10.71
N ALA A 237 -18.89 -7.29 11.36
CA ALA A 237 -19.17 -8.56 10.70
C ALA A 237 -20.25 -8.41 9.61
N THR A 238 -21.33 -7.69 9.91
CA THR A 238 -22.40 -7.37 8.97
C THR A 238 -21.89 -6.50 7.82
N LEU A 239 -21.15 -5.43 8.12
CA LEU A 239 -20.55 -4.57 7.09
C LEU A 239 -19.61 -5.36 6.19
N ALA A 240 -18.69 -6.14 6.75
CA ALA A 240 -17.74 -6.96 6.00
C ALA A 240 -18.48 -7.98 5.11
N SER A 241 -19.51 -8.64 5.63
CA SER A 241 -20.30 -9.60 4.86
C SER A 241 -21.03 -8.93 3.70
N CYS A 242 -21.61 -7.76 3.92
CA CYS A 242 -22.33 -7.01 2.89
C CYS A 242 -21.38 -6.46 1.83
N VAL A 243 -20.29 -5.79 2.20
CA VAL A 243 -19.37 -5.19 1.22
C VAL A 243 -18.58 -6.23 0.44
N LEU A 244 -18.29 -7.40 1.02
CA LEU A 244 -17.60 -8.50 0.32
C LEU A 244 -18.56 -9.42 -0.45
N ASP A 245 -19.86 -9.11 -0.45
CA ASP A 245 -20.90 -9.89 -1.12
C ASP A 245 -20.98 -11.36 -0.69
N LEU A 246 -20.75 -11.62 0.59
CA LEU A 246 -20.73 -12.98 1.11
C LEU A 246 -22.15 -13.54 1.17
N GLY A 247 -22.33 -14.75 0.67
CA GLY A 247 -23.55 -15.54 0.79
C GLY A 247 -23.76 -16.07 2.21
N ALA A 248 -24.95 -16.64 2.46
CA ALA A 248 -25.36 -17.09 3.79
C ALA A 248 -24.39 -18.10 4.45
N ASP A 249 -23.77 -18.97 3.66
CA ASP A 249 -22.82 -19.99 4.14
C ASP A 249 -21.43 -19.41 4.47
N ASP A 250 -21.18 -18.17 4.04
CA ASP A 250 -19.86 -17.53 4.04
C ASP A 250 -19.82 -16.25 4.88
N LEU A 251 -20.87 -15.96 5.64
CA LEU A 251 -20.93 -14.74 6.44
C LEU A 251 -19.79 -14.67 7.46
N VAL A 252 -19.27 -13.45 7.63
CA VAL A 252 -18.45 -13.12 8.79
C VAL A 252 -19.38 -12.96 9.98
N ASP A 253 -19.06 -13.59 11.11
CA ASP A 253 -19.82 -13.45 12.35
C ASP A 253 -19.10 -12.58 13.40
N GLY A 254 -19.86 -12.02 14.34
CA GLY A 254 -19.30 -11.24 15.44
C GLY A 254 -18.22 -11.99 16.24
N PRO A 255 -18.41 -13.28 16.60
CA PRO A 255 -17.36 -14.07 17.25
C PRO A 255 -16.03 -14.15 16.48
N TYR A 256 -16.06 -14.22 15.14
CA TYR A 256 -14.86 -14.17 14.30
C TYR A 256 -14.13 -12.84 14.45
N VAL A 257 -14.85 -11.72 14.33
CA VAL A 257 -14.28 -10.37 14.48
C VAL A 257 -13.71 -10.15 15.88
N LYS A 258 -14.40 -10.63 16.92
CA LYS A 258 -13.94 -10.56 18.31
C LYS A 258 -12.60 -11.29 18.49
N ARG A 259 -12.48 -12.52 17.98
CA ARG A 259 -11.23 -13.30 18.04
C ARG A 259 -10.11 -12.60 17.29
N LEU A 260 -10.41 -12.01 16.13
CA LEU A 260 -9.44 -11.24 15.35
C LEU A 260 -8.90 -10.05 16.16
N ARG A 261 -9.78 -9.19 16.68
CA ARG A 261 -9.39 -8.03 17.50
C ARG A 261 -8.61 -8.41 18.76
N GLN A 262 -8.94 -9.55 19.37
CA GLN A 262 -8.18 -10.04 20.53
C GLN A 262 -6.74 -10.39 20.15
N ARG A 263 -6.53 -11.08 19.01
CA ARG A 263 -5.19 -11.42 18.51
C ARG A 263 -4.37 -10.18 18.17
N GLU A 264 -4.98 -9.15 17.56
CA GLU A 264 -4.27 -7.89 17.28
C GLU A 264 -3.78 -7.21 18.57
N ARG A 265 -4.59 -7.22 19.64
CA ARG A 265 -4.20 -6.66 20.94
C ARG A 265 -3.09 -7.45 21.62
N ASP A 266 -3.12 -8.79 21.50
CA ASP A 266 -2.16 -9.66 22.14
C ASP A 266 -0.82 -9.69 21.37
N GLY A 267 -0.84 -9.49 20.05
CA GLY A 267 0.35 -9.42 19.19
C GLY A 267 1.03 -8.04 19.15
N ALA A 268 0.36 -6.99 19.63
CA ALA A 268 0.94 -5.65 19.79
C ALA A 268 1.71 -5.47 21.12
N LYS A 269 1.89 -6.55 21.91
CA LYS A 269 2.71 -6.62 23.12
C LYS A 269 4.00 -7.37 22.87
#